data_AF-Q59F62-F1
#
_entry.id   AF-Q59F62-F1
#
_cell.length_a   1.000
_cell.length_b   1.000
_cell.length_c   1.000
_cell.angle_alpha   90.00
_cell.angle_beta   90.00
_cell.angle_gamma   90.00
#
_symmetry.space_group_name_H-M   'P 1'
#
loop_
_entity.id
_entity.type
_entity.pdbx_description
1 polymer ?
#
loop_
_entity_poly.entity_id
_entity_poly.type
_entity_poly.pdbx_seq_one_letter_code
_entity_poly.pdbx_strand_id
1 'polypeptide(L)'
;RVGRVLGTREVGDSTPLPSPSLYPFTGNEFVQHNTWQLSRVYPSGLRTDSSNYNPQELWNAGCQMVAMNMQTAGLEMDICDGHFRQNGGCGYVLKPDFLRDIQSSFHPEKPISPFKAQTLLIQVISGQQLPKVDKTKEGSIVDPLVKVQIFGVRLDTARQETNYVENNGFNPYWGQTLCFRVLVPELAMLRFVVMDYDWKSRNDFIGQYTLPWTCMQQGEPAPLTPGQYPSSGCLPNAVLLPLPGYRHIHLLSKDGISLRPASIFVYICIQEGLEGDES
;
A
#
# COMPACT_ATOMS: atom_id res chain seq x y z
N ARG A 1 45.65 -0.89 22.25
CA ARG A 1 44.56 -1.90 22.25
C ARG A 1 43.43 -1.33 21.41
N VAL A 2 43.33 -1.74 20.15
CA VAL A 2 42.30 -1.29 19.21
C VAL A 2 41.03 -2.08 19.52
N GLY A 3 39.98 -1.39 19.96
CA GLY A 3 38.68 -1.99 20.24
C GLY A 3 37.98 -2.39 18.95
N ARG A 4 37.41 -3.61 18.92
CA ARG A 4 36.62 -4.15 17.81
C ARG A 4 35.47 -3.20 17.44
N VAL A 5 35.40 -2.82 16.18
CA VAL A 5 34.18 -2.31 15.54
C VAL A 5 33.23 -3.51 15.43
N LEU A 6 32.11 -3.48 16.16
CA LEU A 6 31.07 -4.51 16.08
C LEU A 6 30.19 -4.22 14.86
N GLY A 7 30.08 -5.22 13.99
CA GLY A 7 29.77 -5.10 12.57
C GLY A 7 28.35 -4.68 12.18
N THR A 8 28.29 -3.88 11.12
CA THR A 8 27.19 -3.91 10.15
C THR A 8 27.16 -5.30 9.50
N ARG A 9 26.02 -6.00 9.54
CA ARG A 9 25.84 -7.28 8.82
C ARG A 9 25.19 -7.02 7.47
N GLU A 10 25.87 -7.44 6.40
CA GLU A 10 25.39 -7.35 5.02
C GLU A 10 24.51 -8.56 4.69
N VAL A 11 23.34 -8.32 4.12
CA VAL A 11 22.36 -9.36 3.74
C VAL A 11 22.04 -9.20 2.25
N GLY A 12 22.14 -10.29 1.50
CA GLY A 12 21.72 -10.35 0.09
C GLY A 12 20.27 -10.81 -0.04
N ASP A 13 19.50 -10.14 -0.89
CA ASP A 13 18.11 -10.49 -1.21
C ASP A 13 18.01 -11.75 -2.11
N SER A 14 17.71 -12.90 -1.53
CA SER A 14 17.16 -14.05 -2.26
C SER A 14 15.75 -14.34 -1.75
N THR A 15 14.74 -14.10 -2.60
CA THR A 15 13.28 -14.35 -2.47
C THR A 15 12.88 -15.64 -1.74
N PRO A 16 11.61 -15.82 -1.28
CA PRO A 16 10.82 -15.05 -0.29
C PRO A 16 11.04 -15.65 1.11
N LEU A 17 11.76 -14.93 1.98
CA LEU A 17 12.55 -15.50 3.08
C LEU A 17 13.43 -16.68 2.61
N PRO A 18 14.76 -16.62 2.76
CA PRO A 18 15.62 -17.71 2.35
C PRO A 18 15.17 -19.01 3.03
N SER A 19 15.24 -20.11 2.29
CA SER A 19 15.27 -21.45 2.88
C SER A 19 16.20 -21.45 4.10
N PRO A 20 15.98 -22.34 5.10
CA PRO A 20 16.73 -22.38 6.36
C PRO A 20 18.26 -22.50 6.25
N SER A 21 18.79 -22.57 5.03
CA SER A 21 20.19 -22.72 4.68
C SER A 21 21.00 -21.41 4.61
N LEU A 22 20.39 -20.21 4.63
CA LEU A 22 21.15 -18.95 4.52
C LEU A 22 21.20 -18.08 5.79
N TYR A 23 20.38 -18.35 6.82
CA TYR A 23 20.50 -17.75 8.15
C TYR A 23 20.16 -18.76 9.25
N PRO A 24 20.87 -18.76 10.39
CA PRO A 24 20.52 -19.56 11.56
C PRO A 24 19.39 -18.94 12.39
N PHE A 25 18.75 -17.88 11.91
CA PHE A 25 17.72 -17.13 12.65
C PHE A 25 16.32 -17.46 12.13
N THR A 26 15.47 -17.95 13.02
CA THR A 26 14.02 -18.06 12.85
C THR A 26 13.39 -16.66 12.76
N GLY A 27 12.23 -16.51 12.12
CA GLY A 27 11.68 -15.19 11.75
C GLY A 27 11.53 -14.19 12.91
N ASN A 28 11.24 -14.67 14.12
CA ASN A 28 11.17 -13.84 15.33
C ASN A 28 12.57 -13.42 15.85
N GLU A 29 13.59 -14.27 15.74
CA GLU A 29 14.96 -13.91 16.19
C GLU A 29 15.52 -12.73 15.40
N PHE A 30 15.20 -12.63 14.11
CA PHE A 30 15.62 -11.48 13.30
C PHE A 30 14.87 -10.20 13.66
N VAL A 31 13.57 -10.30 13.97
CA VAL A 31 12.79 -9.19 14.53
C VAL A 31 13.43 -8.69 15.83
N GLN A 32 13.74 -9.61 16.77
CA GLN A 32 14.39 -9.28 18.05
C GLN A 32 15.77 -8.65 17.84
N HIS A 33 16.58 -9.16 16.91
CA HIS A 33 17.87 -8.57 16.56
C HIS A 33 17.74 -7.10 16.13
N ASN A 34 16.74 -6.81 15.29
CA ASN A 34 16.49 -5.47 14.76
C ASN A 34 15.90 -4.48 15.78
N THR A 35 15.62 -4.89 17.03
CA THR A 35 15.22 -3.97 18.12
C THR A 35 16.40 -3.19 18.68
N TRP A 36 17.60 -3.76 18.65
CA TRP A 36 18.81 -3.19 19.28
C TRP A 36 20.03 -3.11 18.34
N GLN A 37 19.93 -3.65 17.12
CA GLN A 37 20.93 -3.52 16.05
C GLN A 37 20.31 -2.99 14.76
N LEU A 38 21.14 -2.34 13.95
CA LEU A 38 20.77 -1.92 12.59
C LEU A 38 21.18 -3.00 11.58
N SER A 39 20.26 -3.38 10.71
CA SER A 39 20.50 -4.29 9.59
C SER A 39 20.44 -3.55 8.27
N ARG A 40 21.40 -3.83 7.38
CA ARG A 40 21.43 -3.32 6.00
C ARG A 40 21.31 -4.45 5.00
N VAL A 41 20.35 -4.30 4.08
CA VAL A 41 20.05 -5.28 3.03
C VAL A 41 20.19 -4.63 1.67
N TYR A 42 20.67 -5.38 0.68
CA TYR A 42 20.91 -4.89 -0.68
C TYR A 42 20.31 -5.84 -1.73
N PRO A 43 20.03 -5.33 -2.94
CA PRO A 43 19.65 -6.18 -4.06
C PRO A 43 20.75 -7.22 -4.31
N SER A 44 20.34 -8.44 -4.70
CA SER A 44 21.29 -9.47 -5.11
C SER A 44 22.18 -9.00 -6.25
N GLY A 45 23.47 -9.38 -6.22
CA GLY A 45 24.41 -9.11 -7.32
C GLY A 45 24.02 -9.76 -8.65
N LEU A 46 23.05 -10.68 -8.65
CA LEU A 46 22.47 -11.26 -9.87
C LEU A 46 21.54 -10.29 -10.63
N ARG A 47 21.06 -9.22 -9.98
CA ARG A 47 20.17 -8.20 -10.58
C ARG A 47 20.98 -7.18 -11.37
N THR A 48 21.61 -7.64 -12.45
CA THR A 48 22.42 -6.80 -13.34
C THR A 48 21.61 -5.77 -14.11
N ASP A 49 20.30 -5.98 -14.21
CA ASP A 49 19.32 -5.04 -14.78
C ASP A 49 18.90 -3.93 -13.81
N SER A 50 19.47 -3.88 -12.60
CA SER A 50 19.08 -2.97 -11.52
C SER A 50 17.63 -3.13 -11.06
N SER A 51 17.00 -4.28 -11.30
CA SER A 51 15.67 -4.57 -10.74
C SER A 51 15.68 -4.49 -9.21
N ASN A 52 14.52 -4.16 -8.64
CA ASN A 52 14.34 -4.10 -7.19
C ASN A 52 13.61 -5.34 -6.68
N TYR A 53 13.71 -5.55 -5.38
CA TYR A 53 12.98 -6.56 -4.63
C TYR A 53 11.93 -5.89 -3.76
N ASN A 54 10.94 -6.66 -3.28
CA ASN A 54 9.90 -6.11 -2.44
C ASN A 54 10.45 -5.72 -1.07
N PRO A 55 10.55 -4.42 -0.71
CA PRO A 55 11.14 -4.00 0.55
C PRO A 55 10.25 -4.34 1.76
N GLN A 56 8.94 -4.55 1.54
CA GLN A 56 7.97 -4.83 2.60
C GLN A 56 8.33 -6.08 3.41
N GLU A 57 8.87 -7.12 2.76
CA GLU A 57 9.24 -8.36 3.44
C GLU A 57 10.30 -8.14 4.53
N LEU A 58 11.23 -7.20 4.28
CA LEU A 58 12.29 -6.87 5.23
C LEU A 58 11.80 -5.90 6.31
N TRP A 59 10.91 -4.96 5.98
CA TRP A 59 10.27 -4.09 6.97
C TRP A 59 9.39 -4.88 7.93
N ASN A 60 8.71 -5.94 7.46
CA ASN A 60 7.98 -6.87 8.34
C ASN A 60 8.91 -7.51 9.39
N ALA A 61 10.19 -7.72 9.08
CA ALA A 61 11.18 -8.24 10.01
C ALA A 61 11.93 -7.14 10.81
N GLY A 62 11.55 -5.88 10.64
CA GLY A 62 12.13 -4.74 11.35
C GLY A 62 13.46 -4.23 10.80
N CYS A 63 13.92 -4.70 9.62
CA CYS A 63 15.10 -4.17 8.95
C CYS A 63 14.93 -2.69 8.64
N GLN A 64 15.96 -1.89 8.92
CA GLN A 64 15.87 -0.43 8.79
C GLN A 64 16.48 0.06 7.48
N MET A 65 17.67 -0.43 7.12
CA MET A 65 18.40 0.02 5.93
C MET A 65 18.16 -0.92 4.76
N VAL A 66 16.97 -0.84 4.17
CA VAL A 66 16.57 -1.62 2.99
C VAL A 66 17.00 -0.88 1.73
N ALA A 67 18.20 -1.17 1.23
CA ALA A 67 18.78 -0.47 0.08
C ALA A 67 18.16 -0.93 -1.23
N MET A 68 17.84 0.03 -2.10
CA MET A 68 17.21 -0.19 -3.40
C MET A 68 17.86 0.67 -4.50
N ASN A 69 17.63 0.27 -5.74
CA ASN A 69 18.02 0.98 -6.95
C ASN A 69 17.01 2.11 -7.25
N MET A 70 17.28 3.32 -6.73
CA MET A 70 16.40 4.50 -6.89
C MET A 70 16.18 4.90 -8.36
N GLN A 71 17.11 4.53 -9.25
CA GLN A 71 17.00 4.78 -10.69
C GLN A 71 15.97 3.89 -11.40
N THR A 72 15.54 2.80 -10.76
CA THR A 72 14.64 1.81 -11.37
C THR A 72 13.23 2.01 -10.87
N ALA A 73 12.44 2.75 -11.65
CA ALA A 73 11.02 2.94 -11.41
C ALA A 73 10.23 1.62 -11.49
N GLY A 74 9.24 1.44 -10.62
CA GLY A 74 8.47 0.21 -10.54
C GLY A 74 7.69 0.07 -9.23
N LEU A 75 7.04 -1.07 -9.06
CA LEU A 75 6.23 -1.38 -7.89
C LEU A 75 7.01 -1.20 -6.58
N GLU A 76 8.25 -1.70 -6.54
CA GLU A 76 9.09 -1.70 -5.35
C GLU A 76 9.47 -0.26 -4.93
N MET A 77 9.74 0.60 -5.91
CA MET A 77 9.97 2.02 -5.67
C MET A 77 8.70 2.77 -5.27
N ASP A 78 7.54 2.46 -5.89
CA ASP A 78 6.25 3.04 -5.50
C ASP A 78 5.94 2.79 -4.01
N ILE A 79 6.22 1.55 -3.58
CA ILE A 79 6.10 1.10 -2.19
C ILE A 79 7.02 1.92 -1.27
N CYS A 80 8.28 2.07 -1.64
CA CYS A 80 9.24 2.81 -0.84
C CYS A 80 8.93 4.29 -0.73
N ASP A 81 8.60 4.93 -1.84
CA ASP A 81 8.18 6.33 -1.84
C ASP A 81 6.90 6.50 -1.00
N GLY A 82 5.96 5.55 -1.09
CA GLY A 82 4.77 5.51 -0.24
C GLY A 82 5.13 5.43 1.25
N HIS A 83 6.03 4.52 1.63
CA HIS A 83 6.47 4.33 3.01
C HIS A 83 7.15 5.59 3.58
N PHE A 84 8.08 6.18 2.84
CA PHE A 84 8.87 7.32 3.33
C PHE A 84 8.21 8.69 3.16
N ARG A 85 7.02 8.78 2.53
CA ARG A 85 6.17 10.00 2.61
C ARG A 85 5.67 10.27 4.03
N GLN A 86 5.71 9.27 4.91
CA GLN A 86 5.43 9.44 6.33
C GLN A 86 6.38 10.44 6.99
N ASN A 87 5.98 10.93 8.16
CA ASN A 87 6.84 11.76 9.01
C ASN A 87 7.48 12.94 8.25
N GLY A 88 6.68 13.60 7.41
CA GLY A 88 7.10 14.75 6.62
C GLY A 88 8.15 14.47 5.54
N GLY A 89 8.36 13.20 5.15
CA GLY A 89 9.33 12.89 4.10
C GLY A 89 10.78 12.91 4.54
N CYS A 90 11.07 12.89 5.85
CA CYS A 90 12.44 13.09 6.35
C CYS A 90 13.39 11.88 6.16
N GLY A 91 12.89 10.77 5.65
CA GLY A 91 13.65 9.53 5.46
C GLY A 91 13.72 8.62 6.69
N TYR A 92 13.10 9.00 7.81
CA TYR A 92 13.01 8.19 9.03
C TYR A 92 11.55 7.98 9.44
N VAL A 93 11.16 6.71 9.59
CA VAL A 93 9.82 6.31 10.02
C VAL A 93 9.97 5.45 11.28
N LEU A 94 9.22 5.78 12.33
CA LEU A 94 9.23 5.01 13.57
C LEU A 94 8.56 3.65 13.34
N LYS A 95 9.23 2.57 13.72
CA LYS A 95 8.68 1.21 13.64
C LYS A 95 7.51 1.01 14.63
N PRO A 96 6.54 0.13 14.31
CA PRO A 96 5.52 -0.34 15.25
C PRO A 96 6.11 -0.84 16.58
N ASP A 97 5.35 -0.72 17.66
CA ASP A 97 5.80 -0.99 19.03
C ASP A 97 6.35 -2.42 19.18
N PHE A 98 5.66 -3.40 18.60
CA PHE A 98 6.06 -4.81 18.62
C PHE A 98 7.32 -5.12 17.80
N LEU A 99 7.80 -4.20 16.93
CA LEU A 99 9.10 -4.30 16.25
C LEU A 99 10.22 -3.52 16.98
N ARG A 100 9.89 -2.90 18.12
CA ARG A 100 10.82 -2.18 19.00
C ARG A 100 10.98 -2.88 20.35
N ASP A 101 10.04 -3.74 20.73
CA ASP A 101 10.10 -4.54 21.95
C ASP A 101 10.93 -5.83 21.76
N ILE A 102 11.99 -5.98 22.56
CA ILE A 102 12.85 -7.16 22.58
C ILE A 102 12.14 -8.42 23.10
N GLN A 103 11.07 -8.26 23.89
CA GLN A 103 10.24 -9.35 24.40
C GLN A 103 9.10 -9.73 23.44
N SER A 104 9.02 -9.07 22.29
CA SER A 104 8.00 -9.34 21.29
C SER A 104 8.10 -10.78 20.75
N SER A 105 6.98 -11.47 20.75
CA SER A 105 6.79 -12.78 20.10
C SER A 105 6.37 -12.66 18.63
N PHE A 106 6.32 -11.44 18.08
CA PHE A 106 5.87 -11.21 16.71
C PHE A 106 6.68 -12.02 15.70
N HIS A 107 5.98 -12.73 14.82
CA HIS A 107 6.57 -13.51 13.75
C HIS A 107 5.91 -13.13 12.41
N PRO A 108 6.65 -12.60 11.42
CA PRO A 108 6.04 -12.07 10.18
C PRO A 108 5.31 -13.13 9.34
N GLU A 109 5.74 -14.40 9.42
CA GLU A 109 5.05 -15.55 8.78
C GLU A 109 3.80 -16.03 9.51
N LYS A 110 3.78 -15.83 10.83
CA LYS A 110 2.82 -16.42 11.74
C LYS A 110 2.49 -15.38 12.80
N PRO A 111 1.82 -14.28 12.42
CA PRO A 111 1.42 -13.27 13.38
C PRO A 111 0.35 -13.87 14.32
N ILE A 112 0.79 -14.41 15.46
CA ILE A 112 -0.09 -15.03 16.48
C ILE A 112 -0.35 -13.99 17.57
N SER A 113 -1.55 -13.39 17.58
CA SER A 113 -2.12 -12.53 18.65
C SER A 113 -1.36 -11.22 18.99
N PRO A 114 -1.99 -10.16 19.55
CA PRO A 114 -3.41 -9.79 19.59
C PRO A 114 -3.69 -8.69 18.56
N PHE A 115 -3.33 -8.90 17.29
CA PHE A 115 -3.65 -7.92 16.25
C PHE A 115 -5.14 -8.03 15.94
N LYS A 116 -5.91 -7.01 16.34
CA LYS A 116 -7.32 -6.90 15.95
C LYS A 116 -7.38 -6.76 14.44
N ALA A 117 -7.74 -7.84 13.76
CA ALA A 117 -7.94 -7.84 12.32
C ALA A 117 -8.97 -6.75 11.97
N GLN A 118 -8.68 -5.97 10.95
CA GLN A 118 -9.54 -4.90 10.47
C GLN A 118 -10.03 -5.20 9.07
N THR A 119 -11.26 -4.77 8.79
CA THR A 119 -11.86 -4.85 7.46
C THR A 119 -11.78 -3.47 6.82
N LEU A 120 -11.08 -3.40 5.69
CA LEU A 120 -10.96 -2.22 4.85
C LEU A 120 -11.97 -2.30 3.71
N LEU A 121 -12.89 -1.33 3.69
CA LEU A 121 -13.85 -1.12 2.62
C LEU A 121 -13.42 0.09 1.79
N ILE A 122 -13.20 -0.14 0.51
CA ILE A 122 -12.83 0.92 -0.45
C ILE A 122 -13.88 0.94 -1.54
N GLN A 123 -14.71 1.98 -1.57
CA GLN A 123 -15.56 2.25 -2.70
C GLN A 123 -14.78 3.09 -3.72
N VAL A 124 -14.48 2.49 -4.87
CA VAL A 124 -13.92 3.19 -6.02
C VAL A 124 -15.09 3.79 -6.79
N ILE A 125 -15.25 5.11 -6.68
CA ILE A 125 -16.45 5.81 -7.19
C ILE A 125 -16.23 6.22 -8.64
N SER A 126 -15.24 7.07 -8.90
CA SER A 126 -15.00 7.63 -10.24
C SER A 126 -13.54 8.04 -10.45
N GLY A 127 -13.17 8.34 -11.68
CA GLY A 127 -11.88 8.94 -12.06
C GLY A 127 -12.06 10.35 -12.62
N GLN A 128 -10.98 11.11 -12.70
CA GLN A 128 -10.96 12.44 -13.29
C GLN A 128 -9.69 12.60 -14.14
N GLN A 129 -9.87 12.99 -15.41
CA GLN A 129 -8.81 13.41 -16.33
C GLN A 129 -7.61 12.45 -16.39
N LEU A 130 -7.89 11.16 -16.56
CA LEU A 130 -6.86 10.13 -16.67
C LEU A 130 -6.04 10.34 -17.95
N PRO A 131 -4.70 10.37 -17.86
CA PRO A 131 -3.86 10.62 -19.01
C PRO A 131 -3.89 9.43 -19.98
N LYS A 132 -3.83 9.74 -21.27
CA LYS A 132 -3.62 8.75 -22.30
C LYS A 132 -2.16 8.29 -22.30
N VAL A 133 -1.94 7.00 -22.12
CA VAL A 133 -0.60 6.39 -22.00
C VAL A 133 0.04 6.23 -23.37
N ASP A 134 -0.68 5.61 -24.32
CA ASP A 134 -0.20 5.41 -25.68
C ASP A 134 -0.64 6.55 -26.60
N LYS A 135 0.28 7.48 -26.87
CA LYS A 135 0.04 8.61 -27.80
C LYS A 135 0.11 8.21 -29.27
N THR A 136 0.57 7.00 -29.60
CA THR A 136 0.76 6.55 -30.99
C THR A 136 -0.54 6.10 -31.64
N LYS A 137 -1.50 5.59 -30.85
CA LYS A 137 -2.84 5.23 -31.30
C LYS A 137 -3.73 6.48 -31.38
N GLU A 138 -3.60 7.24 -32.45
CA GLU A 138 -4.45 8.41 -32.71
C GLU A 138 -5.94 8.01 -32.66
N GLY A 139 -6.76 8.74 -31.91
CA GLY A 139 -8.19 8.41 -31.69
C GLY A 139 -8.51 7.38 -30.58
N SER A 140 -7.56 6.59 -30.07
CA SER A 140 -7.82 5.67 -28.94
C SER A 140 -8.18 6.44 -27.67
N ILE A 141 -9.23 6.02 -26.98
CA ILE A 141 -9.59 6.51 -25.64
C ILE A 141 -9.20 5.40 -24.65
N VAL A 142 -8.80 5.79 -23.44
CA VAL A 142 -8.45 4.81 -22.40
C VAL A 142 -9.69 4.08 -21.91
N ASP A 143 -9.52 2.80 -21.59
CA ASP A 143 -10.49 1.88 -21.02
C ASP A 143 -10.16 1.61 -19.54
N PRO A 144 -10.36 2.57 -18.62
CA PRO A 144 -9.68 2.52 -17.34
C PRO A 144 -10.32 1.51 -16.37
N LEU A 145 -9.46 0.82 -15.62
CA LEU A 145 -9.80 0.06 -14.42
C LEU A 145 -8.92 0.48 -13.24
N VAL A 146 -9.40 0.26 -12.02
CA VAL A 146 -8.65 0.53 -10.79
C VAL A 146 -8.35 -0.78 -10.08
N LYS A 147 -7.07 -1.02 -9.83
CA LYS A 147 -6.57 -2.12 -9.01
C LYS A 147 -6.13 -1.58 -7.66
N VAL A 148 -6.56 -2.25 -6.60
CA VAL A 148 -6.19 -1.96 -5.22
C VAL A 148 -5.43 -3.14 -4.65
N GLN A 149 -4.23 -2.88 -4.12
CA GLN A 149 -3.30 -3.88 -3.62
C GLN A 149 -2.93 -3.58 -2.17
N ILE A 150 -2.92 -4.62 -1.34
CA ILE A 150 -2.41 -4.59 0.03
C ILE A 150 -1.05 -5.28 0.04
N PHE A 151 -0.05 -4.61 0.61
CA PHE A 151 1.25 -5.16 0.95
C PHE A 151 1.40 -5.12 2.46
N GLY A 152 2.03 -6.13 3.05
CA GLY A 152 2.18 -6.22 4.50
C GLY A 152 2.84 -7.53 4.84
N VAL A 153 2.43 -8.16 5.94
CA VAL A 153 2.74 -9.58 6.17
C VAL A 153 2.16 -10.45 5.05
N ARG A 154 2.71 -11.66 4.84
CA ARG A 154 2.28 -12.53 3.73
C ARG A 154 0.79 -12.82 3.73
N LEU A 155 0.20 -13.00 4.92
CA LEU A 155 -1.23 -13.28 5.08
C LEU A 155 -2.14 -12.10 4.70
N ASP A 156 -1.64 -10.87 4.73
CA ASP A 156 -2.40 -9.66 4.39
C ASP A 156 -2.22 -9.25 2.92
N THR A 157 -1.26 -9.87 2.23
CA THR A 157 -0.97 -9.53 0.84
C THR A 157 -2.13 -9.95 -0.06
N ALA A 158 -2.87 -8.98 -0.58
CA ALA A 158 -4.09 -9.20 -1.34
C ALA A 158 -4.24 -8.18 -2.47
N ARG A 159 -5.04 -8.51 -3.49
CA ARG A 159 -5.37 -7.60 -4.59
C ARG A 159 -6.80 -7.80 -5.06
N GLN A 160 -7.49 -6.71 -5.37
CA GLN A 160 -8.78 -6.71 -6.05
C GLN A 160 -8.79 -5.59 -7.09
N GLU A 161 -9.69 -5.66 -8.06
CA GLU A 161 -9.81 -4.66 -9.11
C GLU A 161 -11.27 -4.44 -9.48
N THR A 162 -11.56 -3.26 -10.00
CA THR A 162 -12.86 -2.93 -10.58
C THR A 162 -12.97 -3.51 -11.98
N ASN A 163 -14.21 -3.60 -12.50
CA ASN A 163 -14.41 -3.68 -13.95
C ASN A 163 -13.76 -2.47 -14.66
N TYR A 164 -13.43 -2.62 -15.94
CA TYR A 164 -13.01 -1.50 -16.77
C TYR A 164 -14.23 -0.68 -17.25
N VAL A 165 -14.00 0.58 -17.57
CA VAL A 165 -14.98 1.47 -18.22
C VAL A 165 -14.53 1.69 -19.65
N GLU A 166 -15.38 1.40 -20.62
CA GLU A 166 -15.03 1.54 -22.04
C GLU A 166 -15.00 3.01 -22.48
N ASN A 167 -13.94 3.39 -23.21
CA ASN A 167 -13.72 4.65 -23.90
C ASN A 167 -14.01 5.90 -23.06
N ASN A 168 -13.57 5.90 -21.79
CA ASN A 168 -13.76 7.06 -20.91
C ASN A 168 -12.59 7.30 -19.95
N GLY A 169 -11.64 8.15 -20.38
CA GLY A 169 -10.59 8.69 -19.50
C GLY A 169 -10.95 9.99 -18.78
N PHE A 170 -12.00 10.68 -19.19
CA PHE A 170 -12.28 12.03 -18.67
C PHE A 170 -12.96 11.99 -17.30
N ASN A 171 -13.97 11.13 -17.15
CA ASN A 171 -14.77 10.97 -15.93
C ASN A 171 -15.36 9.56 -15.77
N PRO A 172 -14.55 8.48 -15.82
CA PRO A 172 -15.06 7.12 -15.66
C PRO A 172 -15.76 6.95 -14.31
N TYR A 173 -16.85 6.18 -14.27
CA TYR A 173 -17.58 5.86 -13.05
C TYR A 173 -17.61 4.35 -12.85
N TRP A 174 -17.16 3.88 -11.69
CA TRP A 174 -17.13 2.46 -11.33
C TRP A 174 -18.19 2.10 -10.29
N GLY A 175 -18.32 2.92 -9.23
CA GLY A 175 -19.25 2.68 -8.12
C GLY A 175 -19.07 1.34 -7.40
N GLN A 176 -17.89 0.71 -7.48
CA GLN A 176 -17.62 -0.63 -6.97
C GLN A 176 -16.92 -0.59 -5.61
N THR A 177 -17.33 -1.48 -4.69
CA THR A 177 -16.73 -1.61 -3.36
C THR A 177 -15.83 -2.84 -3.29
N LEU A 178 -14.58 -2.63 -2.91
CA LEU A 178 -13.57 -3.67 -2.67
C LEU A 178 -13.41 -3.86 -1.16
N CYS A 179 -13.25 -5.12 -0.73
CA CYS A 179 -13.25 -5.49 0.69
C CYS A 179 -12.01 -6.31 1.05
N PHE A 180 -11.18 -5.83 1.97
CA PHE A 180 -9.94 -6.50 2.39
C PHE A 180 -9.96 -6.76 3.89
N ARG A 181 -9.58 -7.97 4.31
CA ARG A 181 -9.30 -8.29 5.72
C ARG A 181 -7.80 -8.20 5.94
N VAL A 182 -7.37 -7.40 6.92
CA VAL A 182 -5.97 -7.14 7.23
C VAL A 182 -5.71 -7.48 8.70
N LEU A 183 -4.81 -8.44 8.93
CA LEU A 183 -4.44 -8.96 10.25
C LEU A 183 -3.48 -8.03 10.98
N VAL A 184 -2.49 -7.45 10.30
CA VAL A 184 -1.47 -6.57 10.90
C VAL A 184 -1.46 -5.19 10.22
N PRO A 185 -2.49 -4.34 10.48
CA PRO A 185 -2.63 -3.03 9.85
C PRO A 185 -1.42 -2.11 9.99
N GLU A 186 -0.71 -2.16 11.13
CA GLU A 186 0.47 -1.31 11.39
C GLU A 186 1.63 -1.54 10.41
N LEU A 187 1.67 -2.69 9.74
CA LEU A 187 2.66 -3.00 8.69
C LEU A 187 2.09 -2.89 7.28
N ALA A 188 0.78 -2.66 7.13
CA ALA A 188 0.13 -2.69 5.84
C ALA A 188 0.37 -1.40 5.04
N MET A 189 0.55 -1.54 3.73
CA MET A 189 0.53 -0.48 2.75
C MET A 189 -0.54 -0.77 1.70
N LEU A 190 -1.22 0.29 1.30
CA LEU A 190 -2.24 0.29 0.29
C LEU A 190 -1.70 0.94 -0.98
N ARG A 191 -1.88 0.29 -2.12
CA ARG A 191 -1.51 0.82 -3.44
C ARG A 191 -2.72 0.82 -4.37
N PHE A 192 -3.05 1.99 -4.87
CA PHE A 192 -3.99 2.22 -5.95
C PHE A 192 -3.24 2.26 -7.27
N VAL A 193 -3.75 1.58 -8.28
CA VAL A 193 -3.19 1.56 -9.63
C VAL A 193 -4.32 1.74 -10.62
N VAL A 194 -4.18 2.71 -11.50
CA VAL A 194 -5.09 2.90 -12.62
C VAL A 194 -4.39 2.36 -13.87
N MET A 195 -5.11 1.52 -14.60
CA MET A 195 -4.62 0.82 -15.79
C MET A 195 -5.56 1.04 -16.95
N ASP A 196 -5.05 1.06 -18.17
CA ASP A 196 -5.79 1.05 -19.42
C ASP A 196 -5.98 -0.40 -19.87
N TYR A 197 -7.21 -0.89 -19.96
CA TYR A 197 -7.50 -2.26 -20.35
C TYR A 197 -7.21 -2.48 -21.84
N ASP A 198 -6.46 -3.53 -22.17
CA ASP A 198 -6.25 -3.96 -23.56
C ASP A 198 -6.49 -5.47 -23.65
N TRP A 199 -7.50 -5.89 -24.41
CA TRP A 199 -7.81 -7.31 -24.58
C TRP A 199 -6.77 -8.07 -25.40
N LYS A 200 -5.98 -7.37 -26.23
CA LYS A 200 -4.94 -7.98 -27.10
C LYS A 200 -3.57 -8.04 -26.45
N SER A 201 -3.33 -7.24 -25.43
CA SER A 201 -2.00 -7.07 -24.85
C SER A 201 -2.07 -6.99 -23.32
N ARG A 202 -0.99 -6.53 -22.68
CA ARG A 202 -1.02 -6.26 -21.25
C ARG A 202 -1.60 -4.88 -21.04
N ASN A 203 -2.45 -4.75 -20.03
CA ASN A 203 -2.98 -3.44 -19.64
C ASN A 203 -1.86 -2.43 -19.42
N ASP A 204 -2.03 -1.22 -19.97
CA ASP A 204 -1.04 -0.16 -19.85
C ASP A 204 -1.18 0.56 -18.51
N PHE A 205 -0.05 0.96 -17.93
CA PHE A 205 -0.04 1.69 -16.68
C PHE A 205 -0.41 3.15 -16.90
N ILE A 206 -1.45 3.65 -16.24
CA ILE A 206 -1.84 5.07 -16.27
C ILE A 206 -1.20 5.83 -15.12
N GLY A 207 -1.36 5.33 -13.89
CA GLY A 207 -0.86 6.02 -12.70
C GLY A 207 -1.07 5.22 -11.42
N GLN A 208 -0.36 5.61 -10.36
CA GLN A 208 -0.44 4.94 -9.07
C GLN A 208 -0.47 5.92 -7.91
N TYR A 209 -0.90 5.44 -6.75
CA TYR A 209 -0.66 6.10 -5.48
C TYR A 209 -0.52 5.04 -4.38
N THR A 210 0.53 5.16 -3.57
CA THR A 210 0.82 4.21 -2.48
C THR A 210 0.94 4.96 -1.15
N LEU A 211 0.30 4.42 -0.12
CA LEU A 211 0.33 4.97 1.24
C LEU A 211 0.29 3.86 2.31
N PRO A 212 0.91 4.07 3.48
CA PRO A 212 0.74 3.20 4.63
C PRO A 212 -0.67 3.26 5.20
N TRP A 213 -1.11 2.18 5.85
CA TRP A 213 -2.41 2.07 6.49
C TRP A 213 -2.68 3.20 7.48
N THR A 214 -1.68 3.50 8.33
CA THR A 214 -1.74 4.55 9.37
C THR A 214 -1.95 5.96 8.81
N CYS A 215 -1.70 6.16 7.51
CA CYS A 215 -1.87 7.44 6.84
C CYS A 215 -3.20 7.56 6.09
N MET A 216 -4.01 6.50 6.06
CA MET A 216 -5.34 6.56 5.46
C MET A 216 -6.24 7.45 6.29
N GLN A 217 -6.85 8.44 5.64
CA GLN A 217 -7.78 9.32 6.31
C GLN A 217 -9.21 8.78 6.11
N GLN A 218 -9.84 8.34 7.20
CA GLN A 218 -11.09 7.57 7.19
C GLN A 218 -12.34 8.44 7.08
N GLY A 219 -13.47 7.76 6.84
CA GLY A 219 -14.81 8.29 7.07
C GLY A 219 -15.52 7.62 8.22
N GLU A 220 -16.32 8.42 8.92
CA GLU A 220 -17.29 7.91 9.86
C GLU A 220 -18.23 6.93 9.14
N PRO A 221 -18.49 5.74 9.70
CA PRO A 221 -19.50 4.84 9.18
C PRO A 221 -20.83 5.61 9.12
N ALA A 222 -21.42 5.72 7.93
CA ALA A 222 -22.75 6.31 7.81
C ALA A 222 -23.69 5.53 8.74
N PRO A 223 -24.40 6.17 9.68
CA PRO A 223 -25.38 5.47 10.49
C PRO A 223 -26.48 4.99 9.56
N LEU A 224 -26.54 3.67 9.34
CA LEU A 224 -27.69 3.02 8.70
C LEU A 224 -28.84 3.02 9.71
N THR A 225 -29.41 4.18 10.00
CA THR A 225 -30.72 4.27 10.64
C THR A 225 -31.78 4.30 9.54
N PRO A 226 -32.62 3.27 9.39
CA PRO A 226 -33.79 3.35 8.53
C PRO A 226 -34.73 4.43 9.07
N GLY A 227 -35.01 5.48 8.29
CA GLY A 227 -36.14 6.38 8.56
C GLY A 227 -35.86 7.87 8.78
N GLN A 228 -34.66 8.39 8.50
CA GLN A 228 -34.44 9.85 8.46
C GLN A 228 -34.16 10.33 7.04
N TYR A 229 -35.21 10.41 6.22
CA TYR A 229 -35.21 11.34 5.09
C TYR A 229 -35.61 12.72 5.63
N PRO A 230 -34.81 13.78 5.47
CA PRO A 230 -35.29 15.12 5.76
C PRO A 230 -36.39 15.44 4.77
N SER A 231 -37.60 15.61 5.29
CA SER A 231 -38.72 16.22 4.58
C SER A 231 -38.31 17.60 4.11
N SER A 232 -38.30 17.78 2.79
CA SER A 232 -38.60 19.04 2.09
C SER A 232 -38.11 20.32 2.79
N GLY A 233 -36.84 20.68 2.61
CA GLY A 233 -36.34 21.96 3.08
C GLY A 233 -34.95 22.25 2.56
N CYS A 234 -34.86 23.14 1.57
CA CYS A 234 -33.60 23.68 1.05
C CYS A 234 -32.67 24.13 2.19
N LEU A 235 -31.45 23.60 2.23
CA LEU A 235 -30.37 24.21 3.03
C LEU A 235 -29.65 25.25 2.15
N PRO A 236 -29.61 26.53 2.55
CA PRO A 236 -28.86 27.55 1.83
C PRO A 236 -27.37 27.39 2.15
N ASN A 237 -26.53 27.31 1.11
CA ASN A 237 -25.07 27.45 1.19
C ASN A 237 -24.36 26.62 2.28
N ALA A 238 -24.68 25.33 2.39
CA ALA A 238 -23.71 24.41 2.98
C ALA A 238 -22.55 24.28 2.00
N VAL A 239 -21.41 24.90 2.32
CA VAL A 239 -20.12 24.48 1.77
C VAL A 239 -20.08 22.97 2.00
N LEU A 240 -20.17 22.18 0.93
CA LEU A 240 -20.04 20.73 0.96
C LEU A 240 -18.61 20.43 1.42
N LEU A 241 -18.38 20.49 2.73
CA LEU A 241 -17.20 19.89 3.33
C LEU A 241 -17.26 18.42 2.92
N PRO A 242 -16.17 17.88 2.34
CA PRO A 242 -16.16 16.48 1.93
C PRO A 242 -16.56 15.65 3.14
N LEU A 243 -17.62 14.85 2.98
CA LEU A 243 -18.08 13.92 3.99
C LEU A 243 -16.87 13.09 4.45
N PRO A 244 -16.73 12.80 5.76
CA PRO A 244 -15.66 11.96 6.25
C PRO A 244 -15.50 10.71 5.37
N GLY A 245 -14.27 10.41 4.95
CA GLY A 245 -13.92 9.21 4.17
C GLY A 245 -13.91 9.37 2.67
N TYR A 246 -14.56 10.40 2.14
CA TYR A 246 -14.49 10.72 0.71
C TYR A 246 -13.22 11.50 0.41
N ARG A 247 -12.44 11.07 -0.58
CA ARG A 247 -11.15 11.68 -0.93
C ARG A 247 -10.88 11.57 -2.42
N HIS A 248 -10.20 12.58 -2.96
CA HIS A 248 -9.43 12.41 -4.20
C HIS A 248 -8.06 11.83 -3.89
N ILE A 249 -7.69 10.81 -4.64
CA ILE A 249 -6.33 10.26 -4.69
C ILE A 249 -5.69 10.78 -5.97
N HIS A 250 -4.72 11.67 -5.82
CA HIS A 250 -3.97 12.21 -6.95
C HIS A 250 -2.95 11.18 -7.45
N LEU A 251 -3.01 10.89 -8.75
CA LEU A 251 -2.18 9.86 -9.35
C LEU A 251 -0.75 10.38 -9.58
N LEU A 252 0.19 9.44 -9.52
CA LEU A 252 1.60 9.62 -9.85
C LEU A 252 1.95 8.78 -11.07
N SER A 253 2.89 9.26 -11.88
CA SER A 253 3.46 8.53 -12.99
C SER A 253 4.30 7.35 -12.49
N LYS A 254 4.83 6.55 -13.42
CA LYS A 254 5.76 5.46 -13.12
C LYS A 254 6.98 5.95 -12.34
N ASP A 255 7.43 7.18 -12.60
CA ASP A 255 8.60 7.80 -11.97
C ASP A 255 8.24 8.63 -10.71
N GLY A 256 7.02 8.48 -10.18
CA GLY A 256 6.57 9.20 -8.98
C GLY A 256 6.21 10.68 -9.21
N ILE A 257 6.14 11.12 -10.46
CA ILE A 257 5.80 12.52 -10.82
C ILE A 257 4.29 12.72 -10.75
N SER A 258 3.84 13.84 -10.17
CA SER A 258 2.41 14.15 -10.09
C SER A 258 1.74 14.25 -11.47
N LEU A 259 0.64 13.53 -11.65
CA LEU A 259 -0.18 13.57 -12.87
C LEU A 259 -1.36 14.54 -12.77
N ARG A 260 -1.31 15.52 -11.85
CA ARG A 260 -2.43 16.48 -11.66
C ARG A 260 -2.84 17.12 -13.00
N PRO A 261 -4.15 17.23 -13.27
CA PRO A 261 -5.27 17.01 -12.35
C PRO A 261 -5.77 15.56 -12.22
N ALA A 262 -5.09 14.57 -12.80
CA ALA A 262 -5.53 13.17 -12.78
C ALA A 262 -5.72 12.63 -11.35
N SER A 263 -6.91 12.10 -11.07
CA SER A 263 -7.23 11.52 -9.76
C SER A 263 -8.31 10.44 -9.85
N ILE A 264 -8.43 9.66 -8.77
CA ILE A 264 -9.61 8.83 -8.51
C ILE A 264 -10.32 9.35 -7.26
N PHE A 265 -11.65 9.33 -7.27
CA PHE A 265 -12.49 9.67 -6.14
C PHE A 265 -12.95 8.38 -5.46
N VAL A 266 -12.66 8.27 -4.17
CA VAL A 266 -12.92 7.05 -3.38
C VAL A 266 -13.57 7.39 -2.06
N TYR A 267 -14.28 6.41 -1.49
CA TYR A 267 -14.68 6.39 -0.09
C TYR A 267 -13.94 5.27 0.63
N ILE A 268 -13.31 5.58 1.77
CA ILE A 268 -12.52 4.65 2.58
C ILE A 268 -13.15 4.53 3.98
N CYS A 269 -13.46 3.30 4.37
CA CYS A 269 -13.97 2.97 5.70
C CYS A 269 -13.19 1.78 6.26
N ILE A 270 -12.79 1.89 7.53
CA ILE A 270 -12.10 0.83 8.25
C ILE A 270 -13.01 0.40 9.39
N GLN A 271 -13.28 -0.89 9.48
CA GLN A 271 -14.11 -1.49 10.51
C GLN A 271 -13.25 -2.41 11.36
N GLU A 272 -13.36 -2.30 12.69
CA GLU A 272 -12.82 -3.32 13.57
C GLU A 272 -13.57 -4.63 13.29
N GLY A 273 -12.83 -5.75 13.21
CA GLY A 273 -13.46 -7.06 13.12
C GLY A 273 -14.36 -7.26 14.34
N LEU A 274 -15.64 -7.58 14.10
CA LEU A 274 -16.50 -8.13 15.15
C LEU A 274 -15.81 -9.40 15.67
N GLU A 275 -15.50 -9.45 16.97
CA GLU A 275 -15.15 -10.71 17.62
C GLU A 275 -16.33 -11.67 17.42
N GLY A 276 -16.15 -12.65 16.54
CA GLY A 276 -17.17 -13.60 16.15
C GLY A 276 -16.59 -15.01 16.18
N ASP A 277 -16.87 -15.69 17.29
CA ASP A 277 -16.77 -17.12 17.58
C ASP A 277 -15.49 -17.86 17.16
N GLU A 278 -14.52 -17.88 18.08
CA GLU A 278 -13.81 -19.14 18.30
C GLU A 278 -14.80 -20.16 18.86
N SER A 279 -15.24 -21.08 18.00
CA SER A 279 -15.87 -22.35 18.38
C SER A 279 -14.96 -23.50 18.03
#